data_AF-A0A848XRS0-F1
#
_entry.id   AF-A0A848XRS0-F1
#
_cell.length_a   1.000
_cell.length_b   1.000
_cell.length_c   1.000
_cell.angle_alpha   90.00
_cell.angle_beta   90.00
_cell.angle_gamma   90.00
#
_symmetry.space_group_name_H-M   'P 1'
#
loop_
_entity.id
_entity.type
_entity.pdbx_description
1 polymer ?
#
loop_
_entity_poly.entity_id
_entity_poly.type
_entity_poly.pdbx_seq_one_letter_code
_entity_poly.pdbx_strand_id
1 'polypeptide(L)'
;MHPHRTWQFTPGTRFALTVSVLLVGALVAVGEAAAQSPYLLVAGRRLPYLYAVSMDAALDPANDHTANAVVSRSKVALDGLDGRPLGDPANLAVSEDGNTVYVVNHHEAIDNAEFRQHGGRGQIAVLDVGRAIDPANDRTANALERHLDTGGFGTLGVALLPELLVLSNAENHLTEDGGNRITFVDRRTGSLRGTVELALGTPDFTCPDYPVPHTSPTGPPPDLAVLSPDPNWGCFPDPNGLALGRTSDGRAFAFTANGGTNDVSVIDLDRALQGDPTAEVARIPVQLGPWGITATPDGRHVIVANGGSQRDGQAGNTLSFIDVDLAATGDPDAEVARVLVGTDDPQVQTHPLIPSVT
;
A
#
# COMPACT_ATOMS: atom_id res chain seq x y z
N MET A 1 -19.95 18.80 33.60
CA MET A 1 -21.15 19.32 32.93
C MET A 1 -20.93 19.23 31.44
N HIS A 2 -21.33 18.12 30.83
CA HIS A 2 -21.26 17.90 29.38
C HIS A 2 -22.65 18.13 28.78
N PRO A 3 -22.79 18.83 27.64
CA PRO A 3 -23.99 18.73 26.84
C PRO A 3 -23.82 17.63 25.80
N HIS A 4 -24.61 16.57 25.95
CA HIS A 4 -24.89 15.60 24.89
C HIS A 4 -25.61 16.31 23.74
N ARG A 5 -25.12 16.16 22.51
CA ARG A 5 -25.90 16.44 21.30
C ARG A 5 -26.30 15.12 20.66
N THR A 6 -27.59 14.83 20.74
CA THR A 6 -28.30 13.77 20.04
C THR A 6 -28.45 14.11 18.56
N TRP A 7 -28.06 13.20 17.67
CA TRP A 7 -28.33 13.25 16.25
C TRP A 7 -29.72 12.65 15.97
N GLN A 8 -30.62 13.42 15.38
CA GLN A 8 -31.91 12.92 14.88
C GLN A 8 -31.78 12.58 13.39
N PHE A 9 -32.05 11.32 13.06
CA PHE A 9 -32.26 10.86 11.68
C PHE A 9 -33.72 11.09 11.30
N THR A 10 -33.98 11.83 10.22
CA THR A 10 -35.29 11.89 9.55
C THR A 10 -35.35 10.86 8.42
N PRO A 11 -36.30 9.91 8.43
CA PRO A 11 -36.47 8.95 7.35
C PRO A 11 -37.44 9.43 6.27
N GLY A 12 -37.07 9.16 5.00
CA GLY A 12 -38.00 8.82 3.92
C GLY A 12 -38.87 9.94 3.35
N THR A 13 -38.40 10.61 2.31
CA THR A 13 -39.27 11.39 1.42
C THR A 13 -39.71 10.51 0.25
N ARG A 14 -40.91 9.94 0.33
CA ARG A 14 -41.65 9.47 -0.85
C ARG A 14 -42.54 10.61 -1.33
N PHE A 15 -42.34 11.10 -2.55
CA PHE A 15 -43.36 11.89 -3.25
C PHE A 15 -43.60 11.31 -4.63
N ALA A 16 -44.79 10.73 -4.79
CA ALA A 16 -45.46 10.62 -6.06
C ALA A 16 -46.89 11.15 -5.85
N LEU A 17 -47.18 12.33 -6.41
CA LEU A 17 -48.54 12.71 -6.76
C LEU A 17 -48.50 13.42 -8.12
N THR A 18 -49.18 12.82 -9.07
CA THR A 18 -49.38 13.27 -10.45
C THR A 18 -50.68 14.06 -10.56
N VAL A 19 -50.86 14.75 -11.70
CA VAL A 19 -52.06 15.39 -12.31
C VAL A 19 -51.98 16.94 -12.29
N SER A 20 -52.13 17.71 -13.37
CA SER A 20 -52.16 17.49 -14.83
C SER A 20 -51.97 18.84 -15.55
N VAL A 21 -51.20 18.80 -16.64
CA VAL A 21 -51.29 19.54 -17.92
C VAL A 21 -51.66 21.05 -17.91
N LEU A 22 -50.67 21.86 -18.27
CA LEU A 22 -50.85 22.98 -19.21
C LEU A 22 -49.61 23.05 -20.12
N LEU A 23 -49.82 22.75 -21.41
CA LEU A 23 -48.81 22.82 -22.46
C LEU A 23 -48.35 24.27 -22.66
N VAL A 24 -47.10 24.58 -22.31
CA VAL A 24 -46.25 25.52 -23.05
C VAL A 24 -44.85 24.92 -23.05
N GLY A 25 -44.28 24.72 -24.24
CA GLY A 25 -43.06 23.96 -24.45
C GLY A 25 -41.86 24.52 -23.69
N ALA A 26 -41.37 23.74 -22.74
CA ALA A 26 -39.99 23.76 -22.29
C ALA A 26 -39.51 22.30 -22.33
N LEU A 27 -38.56 22.00 -23.21
CA LEU A 27 -37.77 20.78 -23.10
C LEU A 27 -37.01 20.87 -21.78
N VAL A 28 -37.52 20.22 -20.73
CA VAL A 28 -36.70 19.92 -19.56
C VAL A 28 -35.92 18.66 -19.94
N ALA A 29 -34.73 18.85 -20.50
CA ALA A 29 -33.75 17.79 -20.57
C ALA A 29 -33.28 17.52 -19.14
N VAL A 30 -33.90 16.54 -18.48
CA VAL A 30 -33.29 15.91 -17.31
C VAL A 30 -32.17 15.06 -17.87
N GLY A 31 -30.99 15.67 -18.02
CA GLY A 31 -29.78 14.91 -18.27
C GLY A 31 -29.47 14.13 -17.00
N GLU A 32 -29.77 12.83 -16.99
CA GLU A 32 -29.00 11.92 -16.16
C GLU A 32 -27.56 12.07 -16.63
N ALA A 33 -26.71 12.71 -15.81
CA ALA A 33 -25.29 12.65 -16.03
C ALA A 33 -24.93 11.17 -15.98
N ALA A 34 -24.69 10.57 -17.15
CA ALA A 34 -24.14 9.22 -17.21
C ALA A 34 -22.91 9.23 -16.32
N ALA A 35 -22.92 8.44 -15.25
CA ALA A 35 -21.73 8.22 -14.45
C ALA A 35 -20.62 7.82 -15.42
N GLN A 36 -19.52 8.56 -15.43
CA GLN A 36 -18.38 8.21 -16.27
C GLN A 36 -18.00 6.77 -15.97
N SER A 37 -17.81 5.96 -17.01
CA SER A 37 -17.36 4.58 -16.87
C SER A 37 -16.10 4.55 -15.99
N PRO A 38 -16.01 3.62 -15.03
CA PRO A 38 -14.89 3.59 -14.11
C PRO A 38 -13.58 3.32 -14.85
N TYR A 39 -12.49 3.88 -14.34
CA TYR A 39 -11.14 3.62 -14.81
C TYR A 39 -10.37 2.82 -13.75
N LEU A 40 -9.53 1.91 -14.20
CA LEU A 40 -8.49 1.30 -13.38
C LEU A 40 -7.22 2.13 -13.50
N LEU A 41 -6.66 2.52 -12.36
CA LEU A 41 -5.32 3.09 -12.28
C LEU A 41 -4.35 1.97 -11.90
N VAL A 42 -3.32 1.74 -12.70
CA VAL A 42 -2.41 0.60 -12.54
C VAL A 42 -0.96 1.08 -12.53
N ALA A 43 -0.23 0.70 -11.48
CA ALA A 43 1.20 0.95 -11.36
C ALA A 43 1.98 0.01 -12.31
N GLY A 44 2.84 0.57 -13.16
CA GLY A 44 3.55 -0.18 -14.19
C GLY A 44 4.79 -0.96 -13.76
N ARG A 45 5.25 -0.79 -12.50
CA ARG A 45 6.53 -1.32 -11.98
C ARG A 45 7.69 -0.98 -12.94
N ARG A 46 8.21 -1.99 -13.62
CA ARG A 46 9.36 -1.89 -14.56
C ARG A 46 9.06 -1.11 -15.84
N LEU A 47 7.79 -0.76 -16.07
CA LEU A 47 7.42 0.27 -17.04
C LEU A 47 7.03 1.51 -16.23
N PRO A 48 7.85 2.58 -16.24
CA PRO A 48 7.76 3.70 -15.29
C PRO A 48 6.60 4.67 -15.61
N TYR A 49 5.40 4.12 -15.60
CA TYR A 49 4.16 4.81 -15.88
C TYR A 49 3.07 4.40 -14.89
N LEU A 50 2.18 5.34 -14.63
CA LEU A 50 0.82 5.06 -14.18
C LEU A 50 -0.05 4.86 -15.42
N TYR A 51 -0.75 3.72 -15.50
CA TYR A 51 -1.66 3.40 -16.58
C TYR A 51 -3.09 3.76 -16.17
N ALA A 52 -3.81 4.48 -17.03
CA ALA A 52 -5.25 4.57 -16.94
C ALA A 52 -5.87 3.59 -17.94
N VAL A 53 -6.72 2.71 -17.45
CA VAL A 53 -7.38 1.66 -18.25
C VAL A 53 -8.89 1.84 -18.14
N SER A 54 -9.58 1.94 -19.26
CA SER A 54 -11.04 1.97 -19.29
C SER A 54 -11.59 0.60 -18.89
N MET A 55 -12.43 0.54 -17.86
CA MET A 55 -13.02 -0.72 -17.39
C MET A 55 -13.93 -1.33 -18.46
N ASP A 56 -14.77 -0.51 -19.10
CA ASP A 56 -15.69 -0.99 -20.14
C ASP A 56 -14.93 -1.60 -21.33
N ALA A 57 -13.86 -0.94 -21.76
CA ALA A 57 -13.02 -1.46 -22.84
C ALA A 57 -12.23 -2.70 -22.41
N ALA A 58 -11.80 -2.78 -21.15
CA ALA A 58 -11.09 -3.94 -20.61
C ALA A 58 -12.01 -5.18 -20.47
N LEU A 59 -13.31 -4.97 -20.26
CA LEU A 59 -14.30 -6.04 -20.16
C LEU A 59 -14.86 -6.49 -21.52
N ASP A 60 -14.53 -5.78 -22.60
CA ASP A 60 -14.90 -6.18 -23.97
C ASP A 60 -13.90 -7.23 -24.49
N PRO A 61 -14.33 -8.49 -24.75
CA PRO A 61 -13.45 -9.55 -25.24
C PRO A 61 -12.78 -9.22 -26.59
N ALA A 62 -13.31 -8.26 -27.36
CA ALA A 62 -12.65 -7.78 -28.58
C ALA A 62 -11.28 -7.12 -28.30
N ASN A 63 -11.01 -6.73 -27.05
CA ASN A 63 -9.76 -6.10 -26.63
C ASN A 63 -8.80 -7.06 -25.93
N ASP A 64 -9.14 -8.36 -25.79
CA ASP A 64 -8.25 -9.37 -25.20
C ASP A 64 -6.89 -9.41 -25.90
N HIS A 65 -5.81 -9.47 -25.11
CA HIS A 65 -4.42 -9.45 -25.58
C HIS A 65 -4.01 -8.19 -26.39
N THR A 66 -4.75 -7.09 -26.26
CA THR A 66 -4.41 -5.80 -26.89
C THR A 66 -4.15 -4.72 -25.85
N ALA A 67 -3.67 -3.55 -26.30
CA ALA A 67 -3.55 -2.35 -25.48
C ALA A 67 -4.75 -1.40 -25.62
N ASN A 68 -5.85 -1.83 -26.26
CA ASN A 68 -6.96 -0.95 -26.65
C ASN A 68 -7.72 -0.37 -25.46
N ALA A 69 -7.72 -1.06 -24.31
CA ALA A 69 -8.31 -0.55 -23.08
C ALA A 69 -7.42 0.48 -22.36
N VAL A 70 -6.13 0.59 -22.71
CA VAL A 70 -5.22 1.57 -22.12
C VAL A 70 -5.48 2.94 -22.74
N VAL A 71 -6.00 3.85 -21.92
CA VAL A 71 -6.38 5.21 -22.33
C VAL A 71 -5.15 6.11 -22.40
N SER A 72 -4.24 5.96 -21.42
CA SER A 72 -3.06 6.81 -21.27
C SER A 72 -2.03 6.19 -20.32
N ARG A 73 -0.78 6.63 -20.45
CA ARG A 73 0.37 6.23 -19.64
C ARG A 73 1.05 7.48 -19.09
N SER A 74 0.75 7.86 -17.86
CA SER A 74 1.32 9.05 -17.23
C SER A 74 2.69 8.75 -16.66
N LYS A 75 3.69 9.58 -16.95
CA LYS A 75 5.03 9.44 -16.35
C LYS A 75 4.95 9.71 -14.85
N VAL A 76 5.61 8.87 -14.06
CA VAL A 76 5.68 9.01 -12.60
C VAL A 76 6.91 9.78 -12.13
N ALA A 77 7.83 10.09 -13.06
CA ALA A 77 8.91 11.03 -12.87
C ALA A 77 9.26 11.70 -14.20
N LEU A 78 10.08 12.76 -14.15
CA LEU A 78 10.69 13.30 -15.36
C LEU A 78 11.70 12.32 -15.94
N ASP A 79 12.01 12.47 -17.23
CA ASP A 79 13.05 11.66 -17.87
C ASP A 79 14.43 11.99 -17.29
N GLY A 80 15.32 11.00 -17.34
CA GLY A 80 16.72 11.18 -17.01
C GLY A 80 17.39 12.17 -17.95
N LEU A 81 18.58 12.63 -17.57
CA LEU A 81 19.38 13.51 -18.42
C LEU A 81 19.78 12.86 -19.75
N ASP A 82 19.75 11.53 -19.82
CA ASP A 82 19.94 10.70 -21.00
C ASP A 82 18.62 10.42 -21.77
N GLY A 83 17.50 10.97 -21.32
CA GLY A 83 16.18 10.84 -21.93
C GLY A 83 15.45 9.55 -21.61
N ARG A 84 15.98 8.68 -20.73
CA ARG A 84 15.29 7.46 -20.33
C ARG A 84 14.15 7.78 -19.36
N PRO A 85 13.00 7.09 -19.44
CA PRO A 85 11.97 7.16 -18.41
C PRO A 85 12.49 6.68 -17.04
N LEU A 86 12.03 7.29 -15.95
CA LEU A 86 12.50 7.03 -14.58
C LEU A 86 11.35 6.70 -13.62
N GLY A 87 11.69 5.96 -12.55
CA GLY A 87 10.78 5.53 -11.47
C GLY A 87 10.49 4.03 -11.49
N ASP A 88 10.03 3.50 -10.36
CA ASP A 88 9.53 2.12 -10.23
C ASP A 88 8.20 2.13 -9.48
N PRO A 89 7.08 2.50 -10.15
CA PRO A 89 5.79 2.62 -9.52
C PRO A 89 5.33 1.24 -9.02
N ALA A 90 5.34 1.06 -7.70
CA ALA A 90 5.08 -0.21 -7.05
C ALA A 90 3.67 -0.34 -6.46
N ASN A 91 3.13 0.76 -5.99
CA ASN A 91 1.81 0.80 -5.38
C ASN A 91 1.19 2.19 -5.56
N LEU A 92 -0.10 2.32 -5.26
CA LEU A 92 -0.79 3.61 -5.34
C LEU A 92 -1.94 3.72 -4.36
N ALA A 93 -2.29 4.96 -4.04
CA ALA A 93 -3.53 5.30 -3.34
C ALA A 93 -4.22 6.47 -4.03
N VAL A 94 -5.54 6.41 -4.16
CA VAL A 94 -6.35 7.50 -4.72
C VAL A 94 -7.00 8.27 -3.57
N SER A 95 -6.98 9.59 -3.64
CA SER A 95 -7.63 10.45 -2.67
C SER A 95 -9.13 10.19 -2.60
N GLU A 96 -9.71 10.52 -1.45
CA GLU A 96 -11.11 10.27 -1.11
C GLU A 96 -12.09 10.97 -2.06
N ASP A 97 -11.65 12.07 -2.69
CA ASP A 97 -12.41 12.82 -3.70
C ASP A 97 -12.17 12.33 -5.14
N GLY A 98 -11.29 11.33 -5.33
CA GLY A 98 -10.96 10.75 -6.64
C GLY A 98 -10.09 11.63 -7.55
N ASN A 99 -9.61 12.79 -7.08
CA ASN A 99 -8.93 13.76 -7.94
C ASN A 99 -7.41 13.62 -7.96
N THR A 100 -6.82 12.98 -6.94
CA THR A 100 -5.37 12.84 -6.79
C THR A 100 -5.02 11.37 -6.64
N VAL A 101 -3.96 10.94 -7.34
CA VAL A 101 -3.34 9.63 -7.12
C VAL A 101 -1.92 9.81 -6.62
N TYR A 102 -1.61 9.14 -5.52
CA TYR A 102 -0.30 9.04 -4.92
C TYR A 102 0.32 7.72 -5.38
N VAL A 103 1.26 7.79 -6.32
CA VAL A 103 1.97 6.61 -6.83
C VAL A 103 3.28 6.48 -6.08
N VAL A 104 3.45 5.36 -5.38
CA VAL A 104 4.69 5.01 -4.68
C VAL A 104 5.68 4.51 -5.71
N ASN A 105 6.76 5.25 -5.91
CA ASN A 105 7.95 4.78 -6.58
C ASN A 105 8.84 4.09 -5.54
N HIS A 106 9.07 2.79 -5.72
CA HIS A 106 9.81 1.94 -4.79
C HIS A 106 11.23 2.44 -4.53
N HIS A 107 11.89 2.83 -5.60
CA HIS A 107 13.04 3.70 -5.57
C HIS A 107 12.75 4.98 -6.33
N GLU A 108 13.53 6.01 -6.06
CA GLU A 108 13.39 7.34 -6.65
C GLU A 108 13.54 7.26 -8.18
N ALA A 109 13.32 8.40 -8.83
CA ALA A 109 13.68 8.61 -10.23
C ALA A 109 15.20 8.47 -10.51
N ILE A 110 16.01 8.02 -9.55
CA ILE A 110 17.46 7.91 -9.68
C ILE A 110 17.82 6.43 -9.56
N ASP A 111 18.30 5.85 -10.65
CA ASP A 111 18.90 4.51 -10.61
C ASP A 111 20.25 4.59 -9.89
N ASN A 112 20.45 3.72 -8.90
CA ASN A 112 21.80 3.47 -8.38
C ASN A 112 22.55 2.48 -9.31
N ALA A 113 23.88 2.48 -9.24
CA ALA A 113 24.71 1.75 -10.22
C ALA A 113 24.72 0.22 -10.00
N GLU A 114 24.52 -0.23 -8.77
CA GLU A 114 24.79 -1.60 -8.30
C GLU A 114 23.51 -2.39 -7.98
N PHE A 115 22.53 -1.76 -7.35
CA PHE A 115 21.27 -2.34 -6.91
C PHE A 115 20.12 -1.76 -7.72
N ARG A 116 20.17 -1.81 -9.05
CA ARG A 116 19.28 -1.04 -9.97
C ARG A 116 17.76 -1.14 -9.73
N GLN A 117 17.30 -1.98 -8.80
CA GLN A 117 15.90 -2.12 -8.36
C GLN A 117 15.70 -1.93 -6.84
N HIS A 118 16.76 -1.85 -6.05
CA HIS A 118 16.72 -1.91 -4.59
C HIS A 118 17.67 -0.89 -3.95
N GLY A 119 17.44 -0.60 -2.67
CA GLY A 119 18.21 0.32 -1.86
C GLY A 119 18.21 1.76 -2.36
N GLY A 120 17.26 2.08 -3.23
CA GLY A 120 16.98 3.43 -3.70
C GLY A 120 16.01 4.12 -2.77
N ARG A 121 16.13 5.44 -2.69
CA ARG A 121 15.30 6.25 -1.79
C ARG A 121 13.84 6.23 -2.26
N GLY A 122 12.88 5.95 -1.41
CA GLY A 122 11.49 5.89 -1.86
C GLY A 122 10.92 7.28 -2.17
N GLN A 123 10.01 7.37 -3.15
CA GLN A 123 9.38 8.62 -3.55
C GLN A 123 7.88 8.41 -3.83
N ILE A 124 7.07 9.45 -3.63
CA ILE A 124 5.68 9.48 -4.07
C ILE A 124 5.52 10.47 -5.22
N ALA A 125 5.04 9.99 -6.36
CA ALA A 125 4.55 10.84 -7.44
C ALA A 125 3.09 11.21 -7.17
N VAL A 126 2.81 12.51 -7.08
CA VAL A 126 1.46 13.04 -6.92
C VAL A 126 0.95 13.42 -8.30
N LEU A 127 -0.09 12.75 -8.78
CA LEU A 127 -0.67 13.01 -10.10
C LEU A 127 -2.15 13.42 -9.99
N ASP A 128 -2.57 14.31 -10.88
CA ASP A 128 -3.97 14.66 -11.12
C ASP A 128 -4.66 13.55 -11.92
N VAL A 129 -5.76 13.00 -11.38
CA VAL A 129 -6.48 11.88 -11.98
C VAL A 129 -7.16 12.29 -13.29
N GLY A 130 -7.73 13.48 -13.36
CA GLY A 130 -8.39 13.98 -14.57
C GLY A 130 -7.43 14.10 -15.75
N ARG A 131 -6.23 14.61 -15.51
CA ARG A 131 -5.15 14.63 -16.51
C ARG A 131 -4.61 13.23 -16.79
N ALA A 132 -4.54 12.37 -15.78
CA ALA A 132 -4.04 11.02 -15.93
C ALA A 132 -4.95 10.17 -16.82
N ILE A 133 -6.28 10.37 -16.80
CA ILE A 133 -7.24 9.65 -17.66
C ILE A 133 -7.50 10.33 -19.01
N ASP A 134 -6.89 11.48 -19.28
CA ASP A 134 -7.01 12.17 -20.56
C ASP A 134 -6.02 11.58 -21.58
N PRO A 135 -6.50 10.98 -22.70
CA PRO A 135 -5.62 10.41 -23.72
C PRO A 135 -4.69 11.43 -24.38
N ALA A 136 -4.99 12.74 -24.31
CA ALA A 136 -4.08 13.79 -24.78
C ALA A 136 -2.75 13.84 -23.98
N ASN A 137 -2.72 13.23 -22.80
CA ASN A 137 -1.54 13.19 -21.93
C ASN A 137 -0.78 11.85 -21.98
N ASP A 138 -1.11 10.92 -22.89
CA ASP A 138 -0.40 9.63 -23.01
C ASP A 138 1.12 9.83 -23.19
N ARG A 139 1.91 9.14 -22.36
CA ARG A 139 3.38 9.17 -22.31
C ARG A 139 3.97 10.56 -22.02
N THR A 140 3.22 11.41 -21.33
CA THR A 140 3.69 12.73 -20.85
C THR A 140 3.80 12.77 -19.33
N ALA A 141 4.44 13.81 -18.80
CA ALA A 141 4.44 14.13 -17.38
C ALA A 141 3.36 15.16 -16.99
N ASN A 142 2.38 15.44 -17.87
CA ASN A 142 1.41 16.52 -17.64
C ASN A 142 0.47 16.27 -16.44
N ALA A 143 0.26 15.01 -16.09
CA ALA A 143 -0.50 14.64 -14.90
C ALA A 143 0.32 14.76 -13.61
N LEU A 144 1.66 14.77 -13.67
CA LEU A 144 2.55 14.85 -12.52
C LEU A 144 2.58 16.27 -11.95
N GLU A 145 2.16 16.42 -10.70
CA GLU A 145 2.11 17.71 -10.00
C GLU A 145 3.36 17.98 -9.18
N ARG A 146 3.84 16.98 -8.44
CA ARG A 146 5.02 17.06 -7.57
C ARG A 146 5.48 15.67 -7.13
N HIS A 147 6.68 15.64 -6.54
CA HIS A 147 7.18 14.50 -5.80
C HIS A 147 7.20 14.77 -4.30
N LEU A 148 6.87 13.75 -3.51
CA LEU A 148 7.07 13.75 -2.07
C LEU A 148 8.13 12.71 -1.69
N ASP A 149 8.81 13.02 -0.62
CA ASP A 149 9.74 12.15 0.05
C ASP A 149 9.00 11.11 0.89
N THR A 150 9.43 9.86 0.87
CA THR A 150 8.84 8.82 1.72
C THR A 150 9.47 8.78 3.11
N GLY A 151 10.65 9.35 3.30
CA GLY A 151 11.42 9.28 4.53
C GLY A 151 12.24 7.98 4.70
N GLY A 152 12.28 7.11 3.69
CA GLY A 152 13.02 5.84 3.72
C GLY A 152 13.48 5.35 2.34
N PHE A 153 13.79 4.05 2.25
CA PHE A 153 14.26 3.38 1.05
C PHE A 153 13.31 2.21 0.72
N GLY A 154 13.21 1.87 -0.56
CA GLY A 154 12.42 0.73 -1.02
C GLY A 154 10.95 0.78 -0.58
N THR A 155 10.29 1.92 -0.75
CA THR A 155 8.92 2.09 -0.24
C THR A 155 7.93 1.23 -1.02
N LEU A 156 7.01 0.55 -0.36
CA LEU A 156 6.05 -0.34 -1.03
C LEU A 156 4.61 -0.06 -0.61
N GLY A 157 4.31 -0.20 0.67
CA GLY A 157 2.97 0.00 1.21
C GLY A 157 2.62 1.48 1.33
N VAL A 158 1.36 1.80 1.06
CA VAL A 158 0.79 3.13 1.25
C VAL A 158 -0.63 3.01 1.78
N ALA A 159 -0.97 3.84 2.76
CA ALA A 159 -2.35 4.11 3.15
C ALA A 159 -2.58 5.60 3.36
N LEU A 160 -3.85 6.00 3.21
CA LEU A 160 -4.27 7.37 3.41
C LEU A 160 -4.89 7.56 4.80
N LEU A 161 -4.42 8.59 5.49
CA LEU A 161 -5.15 9.29 6.53
C LEU A 161 -5.57 10.66 5.98
N PRO A 162 -6.52 11.37 6.62
CA PRO A 162 -7.02 12.65 6.11
C PRO A 162 -5.92 13.66 5.76
N GLU A 163 -4.86 13.75 6.57
CA GLU A 163 -3.75 14.69 6.36
C GLU A 163 -2.41 14.02 6.01
N LEU A 164 -2.31 12.70 6.15
CA LEU A 164 -1.04 11.98 6.12
C LEU A 164 -1.08 10.80 5.13
N LEU A 165 0.07 10.55 4.52
CA LEU A 165 0.41 9.26 3.93
C LEU A 165 1.11 8.43 4.99
N VAL A 166 0.70 7.17 5.13
CA VAL A 166 1.39 6.17 5.95
C VAL A 166 2.10 5.22 5.01
N LEU A 167 3.42 5.07 5.17
CA LEU A 167 4.27 4.42 4.18
C LEU A 167 5.16 3.39 4.85
N SER A 168 5.32 2.22 4.24
CA SER A 168 6.30 1.22 4.66
C SER A 168 7.55 1.26 3.79
N ASN A 169 8.71 1.23 4.43
CA ASN A 169 10.01 1.32 3.81
C ASN A 169 10.75 0.01 4.04
N ALA A 170 10.76 -0.83 3.00
CA ALA A 170 11.19 -2.22 3.09
C ALA A 170 12.71 -2.37 3.03
N GLU A 171 13.45 -1.34 2.65
CA GLU A 171 14.86 -1.44 2.31
C GLU A 171 15.70 -0.41 3.04
N ASN A 172 17.00 -0.45 2.78
CA ASN A 172 17.97 0.52 3.26
C ASN A 172 18.92 0.96 2.13
N HIS A 173 19.75 1.97 2.38
CA HIS A 173 20.60 2.55 1.34
C HIS A 173 21.53 1.50 0.69
N LEU A 174 21.38 1.30 -0.63
CA LEU A 174 22.15 0.34 -1.43
C LEU A 174 22.00 -1.12 -0.97
N THR A 175 20.84 -1.50 -0.44
CA THR A 175 20.51 -2.90 -0.13
C THR A 175 19.00 -3.15 -0.20
N GLU A 176 18.61 -4.37 -0.54
CA GLU A 176 17.21 -4.83 -0.48
C GLU A 176 16.79 -5.22 0.95
N ASP A 177 17.74 -5.60 1.81
CA ASP A 177 17.48 -5.87 3.24
C ASP A 177 17.66 -4.57 4.06
N GLY A 178 17.25 -4.56 5.32
CA GLY A 178 17.57 -3.48 6.25
C GLY A 178 16.42 -2.54 6.60
N GLY A 179 15.23 -2.76 6.06
CA GLY A 179 14.08 -1.88 6.27
C GLY A 179 13.36 -2.16 7.58
N ASN A 180 13.12 -1.13 8.38
CA ASN A 180 12.36 -1.28 9.63
C ASN A 180 11.50 -0.06 9.99
N ARG A 181 11.07 0.73 9.00
CA ARG A 181 10.41 2.01 9.27
C ARG A 181 9.05 2.15 8.60
N ILE A 182 8.08 2.57 9.39
CA ILE A 182 6.83 3.15 8.91
C ILE A 182 6.90 4.67 9.08
N THR A 183 6.66 5.41 8.00
CA THR A 183 6.77 6.87 7.98
C THR A 183 5.42 7.53 7.76
N PHE A 184 5.26 8.72 8.34
CA PHE A 184 4.05 9.53 8.26
C PHE A 184 4.39 10.83 7.54
N VAL A 185 3.87 11.04 6.33
CA VAL A 185 4.22 12.19 5.48
C VAL A 185 3.00 13.07 5.25
N ASP A 186 3.14 14.37 5.48
CA ASP A 186 2.09 15.35 5.24
C ASP A 186 1.70 15.40 3.75
N ARG A 187 0.45 15.10 3.43
CA ARG A 187 -0.05 15.04 2.04
C ARG A 187 0.11 16.35 1.30
N ARG A 188 0.01 17.48 2.02
CA ARG A 188 0.03 18.82 1.45
C ARG A 188 1.45 19.33 1.24
N THR A 189 2.31 19.20 2.26
CA THR A 189 3.66 19.78 2.22
C THR A 189 4.76 18.80 1.83
N GLY A 190 4.50 17.49 1.91
CA GLY A 190 5.54 16.47 1.79
C GLY A 190 6.46 16.37 3.00
N SER A 191 6.13 17.04 4.11
CA SER A 191 6.97 17.01 5.31
C SER A 191 6.84 15.67 6.02
N LEU A 192 7.97 15.05 6.37
CA LEU A 192 7.99 13.92 7.30
C LEU A 192 7.53 14.39 8.69
N ARG A 193 6.43 13.80 9.17
CA ARG A 193 5.76 14.17 10.44
C ARG A 193 6.07 13.22 11.59
N GLY A 194 6.51 12.01 11.29
CA GLY A 194 6.87 11.01 12.29
C GLY A 194 7.34 9.71 11.65
N THR A 195 7.97 8.88 12.47
CA THR A 195 8.45 7.55 12.10
C THR A 195 8.18 6.60 13.27
N VAL A 196 7.68 5.41 12.96
CA VAL A 196 7.66 4.27 13.88
C VAL A 196 8.77 3.32 13.45
N GLU A 197 9.63 2.96 14.40
CA GLU A 197 10.66 1.95 14.21
C GLU A 197 10.10 0.58 14.62
N LEU A 198 10.12 -0.34 13.68
CA LEU A 198 9.72 -1.72 13.87
C LEU A 198 10.83 -2.50 14.57
N ALA A 199 10.43 -3.45 15.40
CA ALA A 199 11.32 -4.39 16.08
C ALA A 199 12.20 -5.12 15.08
N LEU A 200 13.37 -5.52 15.53
CA LEU A 200 14.31 -6.29 14.73
C LEU A 200 14.22 -7.76 15.11
N GLY A 201 14.66 -8.60 14.19
CA GLY A 201 14.75 -10.05 14.34
C GLY A 201 13.41 -10.77 14.52
N THR A 202 13.52 -12.08 14.65
CA THR A 202 12.43 -13.00 14.94
C THR A 202 13.00 -14.10 15.86
N PRO A 203 12.19 -14.72 16.75
CA PRO A 203 12.68 -15.72 17.70
C PRO A 203 13.50 -16.86 17.07
N ASP A 204 13.21 -17.20 15.81
CA ASP A 204 13.85 -18.31 15.09
C ASP A 204 15.11 -17.90 14.30
N PHE A 205 15.55 -16.63 14.41
CA PHE A 205 16.73 -16.13 13.72
C PHE A 205 17.65 -15.33 14.64
N THR A 206 18.90 -15.75 14.75
CA THR A 206 19.91 -15.02 15.53
C THR A 206 20.60 -13.99 14.66
N CYS A 207 20.55 -12.72 15.06
CA CYS A 207 21.33 -11.66 14.45
C CYS A 207 22.77 -11.67 14.95
N PRO A 208 23.76 -12.00 14.09
CA PRO A 208 25.14 -12.20 14.55
C PRO A 208 25.85 -10.88 14.90
N ASP A 209 25.45 -9.77 14.27
CA ASP A 209 26.18 -8.50 14.37
C ASP A 209 25.71 -7.59 15.50
N TYR A 210 24.50 -7.81 16.03
CA TYR A 210 23.91 -6.97 17.07
C TYR A 210 22.87 -7.73 17.92
N PRO A 211 22.67 -7.35 19.20
CA PRO A 211 21.63 -7.95 20.03
C PRO A 211 20.24 -7.54 19.54
N VAL A 212 19.29 -8.47 19.64
CA VAL A 212 17.87 -8.23 19.40
C VAL A 212 17.11 -8.40 20.73
N PRO A 213 16.38 -7.38 21.22
CA PRO A 213 16.23 -6.04 20.64
C PRO A 213 17.54 -5.25 20.69
N HIS A 214 17.69 -4.30 19.77
CA HIS A 214 18.87 -3.43 19.72
C HIS A 214 19.03 -2.63 21.01
N THR A 215 20.24 -2.63 21.58
CA THR A 215 20.57 -1.88 22.79
C THR A 215 21.87 -1.09 22.62
N SER A 216 21.83 0.21 22.89
CA SER A 216 23.03 1.06 22.99
C SER A 216 24.01 0.51 24.06
N PRO A 217 25.34 0.54 23.83
CA PRO A 217 26.07 1.25 22.78
C PRO A 217 26.44 0.37 21.57
N THR A 218 25.81 -0.79 21.40
CA THR A 218 26.02 -1.55 20.16
C THR A 218 25.68 -0.64 18.97
N GLY A 219 26.49 -0.66 17.92
CA GLY A 219 26.27 0.21 16.77
C GLY A 219 24.91 -0.07 16.13
N PRO A 220 24.37 0.86 15.30
CA PRO A 220 23.18 0.55 14.53
C PRO A 220 23.42 -0.77 13.76
N PRO A 221 22.38 -1.58 13.57
CA PRO A 221 22.44 -2.73 12.66
C PRO A 221 23.20 -2.35 11.38
N PRO A 222 24.27 -3.10 11.02
CA PRO A 222 25.02 -2.76 9.82
C PRO A 222 24.15 -3.01 8.59
N ASP A 223 24.25 -2.12 7.60
CA ASP A 223 23.67 -2.36 6.30
C ASP A 223 24.43 -3.52 5.64
N LEU A 224 23.73 -4.61 5.34
CA LEU A 224 24.26 -5.72 4.56
C LEU A 224 23.88 -5.49 3.11
N ALA A 225 24.86 -5.28 2.23
CA ALA A 225 24.64 -5.05 0.80
C ALA A 225 24.32 -6.37 0.06
N VAL A 226 23.20 -6.99 0.42
CA VAL A 226 22.73 -8.28 -0.09
C VAL A 226 21.46 -8.11 -0.94
N LEU A 227 21.23 -9.08 -1.81
CA LEU A 227 20.01 -9.23 -2.60
C LEU A 227 19.36 -10.56 -2.24
N SER A 228 18.04 -10.60 -2.29
CA SER A 228 17.29 -11.81 -2.06
C SER A 228 17.49 -12.81 -3.23
N PRO A 229 17.60 -14.12 -2.96
CA PRO A 229 17.59 -14.73 -1.63
C PRO A 229 18.99 -14.77 -0.98
N ASP A 230 19.07 -14.53 0.34
CA ASP A 230 20.31 -14.67 1.12
C ASP A 230 20.09 -15.35 2.49
N PRO A 231 20.90 -16.35 2.90
CA PRO A 231 20.73 -17.05 4.17
C PRO A 231 20.86 -16.16 5.42
N ASN A 232 21.45 -14.97 5.31
CA ASN A 232 21.58 -14.00 6.40
C ASN A 232 20.33 -13.11 6.58
N TRP A 233 19.31 -13.29 5.73
CA TRP A 233 18.06 -12.53 5.81
C TRP A 233 17.22 -12.90 7.04
N GLY A 234 16.63 -11.88 7.67
CA GLY A 234 15.64 -12.03 8.76
C GLY A 234 16.00 -11.33 10.06
N CYS A 235 17.00 -10.46 10.00
CA CYS A 235 17.29 -9.50 11.07
C CYS A 235 16.42 -8.25 10.98
N PHE A 236 15.99 -7.87 9.79
CA PHE A 236 15.09 -6.75 9.56
C PHE A 236 13.73 -7.25 9.10
N PRO A 237 12.65 -6.53 9.47
CA PRO A 237 11.31 -6.92 9.05
C PRO A 237 11.06 -6.73 7.56
N ASP A 238 11.66 -5.72 6.93
CA ASP A 238 11.46 -5.34 5.53
C ASP A 238 9.95 -5.20 5.21
N PRO A 239 9.32 -4.15 5.77
CA PRO A 239 7.87 -3.98 5.69
C PRO A 239 7.43 -3.70 4.24
N ASN A 240 6.70 -4.65 3.65
CA ASN A 240 6.19 -4.62 2.28
C ASN A 240 4.84 -3.90 2.19
N GLY A 241 3.74 -4.63 1.99
CA GLY A 241 2.40 -4.06 1.91
C GLY A 241 1.94 -3.47 3.25
N LEU A 242 1.01 -2.51 3.18
CA LEU A 242 0.43 -1.84 4.34
C LEU A 242 -1.10 -1.82 4.26
N ALA A 243 -1.79 -2.09 5.37
CA ALA A 243 -3.24 -2.03 5.50
C ALA A 243 -3.65 -1.33 6.81
N LEU A 244 -4.87 -0.78 6.83
CA LEU A 244 -5.45 -0.15 8.03
C LEU A 244 -6.62 -0.99 8.55
N GLY A 245 -6.57 -1.36 9.83
CA GLY A 245 -7.62 -2.09 10.54
C GLY A 245 -8.22 -1.28 11.68
N ARG A 246 -9.38 -1.73 12.18
CA ARG A 246 -10.05 -1.13 13.33
C ARG A 246 -10.67 -2.19 14.24
N THR A 247 -10.32 -2.09 15.52
CA THR A 247 -10.86 -2.92 16.62
C THR A 247 -12.33 -2.61 16.90
N SER A 248 -13.04 -3.54 17.53
CA SER A 248 -14.47 -3.47 17.85
C SER A 248 -14.88 -2.22 18.61
N ASP A 249 -14.01 -1.73 19.46
CA ASP A 249 -14.17 -0.50 20.24
C ASP A 249 -13.86 0.80 19.46
N GLY A 250 -13.32 0.67 18.24
CA GLY A 250 -13.06 1.78 17.34
C GLY A 250 -11.59 2.24 17.25
N ARG A 251 -10.64 1.64 17.97
CA ARG A 251 -9.21 2.00 17.84
C ARG A 251 -8.64 1.55 16.50
N ALA A 252 -7.82 2.40 15.89
CA ALA A 252 -7.24 2.18 14.57
C ALA A 252 -5.80 1.67 14.65
N PHE A 253 -5.45 0.76 13.73
CA PHE A 253 -4.13 0.15 13.67
C PHE A 253 -3.64 0.11 12.23
N ALA A 254 -2.33 0.27 12.04
CA ALA A 254 -1.66 -0.05 10.79
C ALA A 254 -1.03 -1.44 10.89
N PHE A 255 -1.12 -2.20 9.80
CA PHE A 255 -0.55 -3.53 9.65
C PHE A 255 0.41 -3.54 8.48
N THR A 256 1.59 -4.11 8.68
CA THR A 256 2.58 -4.26 7.59
C THR A 256 3.05 -5.69 7.47
N ALA A 257 3.13 -6.17 6.24
CA ALA A 257 3.62 -7.50 5.89
C ALA A 257 5.16 -7.49 5.88
N ASN A 258 5.79 -8.16 6.84
CA ASN A 258 7.24 -8.15 7.00
C ASN A 258 7.87 -9.34 6.27
N GLY A 259 8.38 -9.08 5.06
CA GLY A 259 8.96 -10.13 4.22
C GLY A 259 10.21 -10.76 4.81
N GLY A 260 10.99 -9.98 5.57
CA GLY A 260 12.24 -10.43 6.18
C GLY A 260 12.03 -11.31 7.42
N THR A 261 11.10 -10.94 8.30
CA THR A 261 10.85 -11.65 9.59
C THR A 261 9.72 -12.68 9.55
N ASN A 262 9.02 -12.83 8.42
CA ASN A 262 7.92 -13.78 8.23
C ASN A 262 6.73 -13.54 9.20
N ASP A 263 6.44 -12.28 9.49
CA ASP A 263 5.37 -11.87 10.41
C ASP A 263 4.64 -10.61 9.92
N VAL A 264 3.65 -10.17 10.68
CA VAL A 264 2.93 -8.93 10.45
C VAL A 264 3.06 -8.04 11.68
N SER A 265 3.63 -6.84 11.51
CA SER A 265 3.65 -5.84 12.58
C SER A 265 2.28 -5.22 12.76
N VAL A 266 1.90 -5.01 14.02
CA VAL A 266 0.67 -4.32 14.44
C VAL A 266 1.06 -3.01 15.11
N ILE A 267 0.61 -1.88 14.57
CA ILE A 267 1.04 -0.54 14.99
C ILE A 267 -0.17 0.24 15.49
N ASP A 268 -0.14 0.69 16.74
CA ASP A 268 -1.17 1.55 17.31
C ASP A 268 -1.07 2.95 16.68
N LEU A 269 -2.06 3.32 15.87
CA LEU A 269 -2.04 4.59 15.15
C LEU A 269 -2.21 5.79 16.08
N ASP A 270 -2.95 5.67 17.18
CA ASP A 270 -3.14 6.79 18.10
C ASP A 270 -1.81 7.13 18.80
N ARG A 271 -1.02 6.11 19.19
CA ARG A 271 0.33 6.30 19.71
C ARG A 271 1.28 6.87 18.65
N ALA A 272 1.27 6.30 17.45
CA ALA A 272 2.15 6.77 16.36
C ALA A 272 1.88 8.23 16.00
N LEU A 273 0.61 8.64 15.92
CA LEU A 273 0.21 10.02 15.62
C LEU A 273 0.51 11.00 16.76
N GLN A 274 0.70 10.51 17.98
CA GLN A 274 1.21 11.29 19.11
C GLN A 274 2.75 11.40 19.12
N GLY A 275 3.43 10.81 18.12
CA GLY A 275 4.88 10.87 17.97
C GLY A 275 5.63 9.79 18.75
N ASP A 276 4.95 8.71 19.15
CA ASP A 276 5.61 7.56 19.79
C ASP A 276 6.37 6.73 18.75
N PRO A 277 7.72 6.70 18.77
CA PRO A 277 8.51 5.96 17.78
C PRO A 277 8.44 4.45 17.97
N THR A 278 7.92 3.94 19.10
CA THR A 278 7.80 2.51 19.41
C THR A 278 6.33 2.09 19.51
N ALA A 279 5.50 2.62 18.61
CA ALA A 279 4.07 2.35 18.55
C ALA A 279 3.71 0.95 18.01
N GLU A 280 4.68 0.14 17.59
CA GLU A 280 4.45 -1.28 17.33
C GLU A 280 4.10 -2.00 18.64
N VAL A 281 2.96 -2.70 18.65
CA VAL A 281 2.42 -3.36 19.85
C VAL A 281 2.50 -4.89 19.78
N ALA A 282 2.59 -5.45 18.58
CA ALA A 282 2.63 -6.90 18.39
C ALA A 282 3.22 -7.29 17.02
N ARG A 283 3.61 -8.56 16.94
CA ARG A 283 3.97 -9.25 15.69
C ARG A 283 3.24 -10.57 15.60
N ILE A 284 2.56 -10.79 14.49
CA ILE A 284 1.77 -12.00 14.25
C ILE A 284 2.54 -12.87 13.23
N PRO A 285 3.10 -14.02 13.64
CA PRO A 285 3.77 -14.92 12.72
C PRO A 285 2.83 -15.41 11.62
N VAL A 286 3.32 -15.51 10.39
CA VAL A 286 2.57 -16.08 9.26
C VAL A 286 3.37 -17.23 8.64
N GLN A 287 3.06 -17.66 7.41
CA GLN A 287 3.75 -18.81 6.82
C GLN A 287 5.21 -18.47 6.49
N LEU A 288 5.41 -17.57 5.53
CA LEU A 288 6.72 -17.09 5.07
C LEU A 288 6.52 -15.94 4.09
N GLY A 289 7.47 -15.02 4.06
CA GLY A 289 7.61 -13.96 3.06
C GLY A 289 6.31 -13.21 2.74
N PRO A 290 5.58 -12.69 3.75
CA PRO A 290 4.37 -11.96 3.49
C PRO A 290 4.66 -10.72 2.65
N TRP A 291 3.81 -10.47 1.65
CA TRP A 291 4.03 -9.40 0.68
C TRP A 291 2.81 -8.47 0.58
N GLY A 292 1.77 -8.90 -0.13
CA GLY A 292 0.53 -8.16 -0.24
C GLY A 292 -0.36 -8.34 0.99
N ILE A 293 -1.00 -7.26 1.39
CA ILE A 293 -1.88 -7.22 2.56
C ILE A 293 -3.07 -6.32 2.25
N THR A 294 -4.25 -6.68 2.77
CA THR A 294 -5.45 -5.86 2.65
C THR A 294 -6.31 -5.99 3.90
N ALA A 295 -7.13 -4.98 4.19
CA ALA A 295 -8.13 -5.04 5.24
C ALA A 295 -9.51 -5.29 4.63
N THR A 296 -10.33 -6.06 5.35
CA THR A 296 -11.76 -6.18 5.07
C THR A 296 -12.47 -4.82 5.15
N PRO A 297 -13.58 -4.59 4.41
CA PRO A 297 -14.26 -3.29 4.39
C PRO A 297 -14.72 -2.79 5.77
N ASP A 298 -15.04 -3.69 6.71
CA ASP A 298 -15.37 -3.34 8.09
C ASP A 298 -14.14 -3.10 8.99
N GLY A 299 -12.94 -3.35 8.45
CA GLY A 299 -11.65 -3.19 9.11
C GLY A 299 -11.37 -4.24 10.20
N ARG A 300 -12.17 -5.30 10.32
CA ARG A 300 -12.07 -6.28 11.42
C ARG A 300 -11.04 -7.36 11.19
N HIS A 301 -10.78 -7.66 9.92
CA HIS A 301 -9.79 -8.65 9.52
C HIS A 301 -8.79 -8.07 8.54
N VAL A 302 -7.55 -8.52 8.67
CA VAL A 302 -6.45 -8.25 7.75
C VAL A 302 -6.07 -9.56 7.05
N ILE A 303 -5.97 -9.52 5.73
CA ILE A 303 -5.65 -10.68 4.89
C ILE A 303 -4.28 -10.46 4.28
N VAL A 304 -3.40 -11.45 4.42
CA VAL A 304 -1.98 -11.36 4.07
C VAL A 304 -1.64 -12.49 3.11
N ALA A 305 -0.98 -12.17 2.00
CA ALA A 305 -0.47 -13.19 1.07
C ALA A 305 0.96 -13.59 1.44
N ASN A 306 1.17 -14.89 1.62
CA ASN A 306 2.46 -15.49 1.93
C ASN A 306 3.17 -15.89 0.64
N GLY A 307 3.96 -14.97 0.08
CA GLY A 307 4.48 -15.05 -1.28
C GLY A 307 5.76 -15.87 -1.41
N GLY A 308 6.87 -15.39 -0.84
CA GLY A 308 8.16 -16.06 -0.97
C GLY A 308 9.23 -15.57 0.02
N SER A 309 10.00 -16.51 0.54
CA SER A 309 11.04 -16.32 1.54
C SER A 309 12.24 -15.58 0.94
N GLN A 310 12.62 -14.46 1.56
CA GLN A 310 13.83 -13.71 1.19
C GLN A 310 15.12 -14.41 1.60
N ARG A 311 15.03 -15.49 2.39
CA ARG A 311 16.19 -16.24 2.87
C ARG A 311 16.67 -17.31 1.91
N ASP A 312 15.72 -18.06 1.35
CA ASP A 312 16.00 -19.28 0.57
C ASP A 312 15.20 -19.38 -0.72
N GLY A 313 14.37 -18.37 -1.04
CA GLY A 313 13.60 -18.30 -2.27
C GLY A 313 12.42 -19.26 -2.33
N GLN A 314 12.10 -19.98 -1.25
CA GLN A 314 10.92 -20.84 -1.22
C GLN A 314 9.65 -20.01 -1.32
N ALA A 315 8.77 -20.36 -2.26
CA ALA A 315 7.47 -19.72 -2.38
C ALA A 315 6.45 -20.35 -1.41
N GLY A 316 5.62 -19.49 -0.83
CA GLY A 316 4.48 -19.88 -0.01
C GLY A 316 3.29 -20.26 -0.87
N ASN A 317 2.19 -20.59 -0.20
CA ASN A 317 0.97 -21.04 -0.86
C ASN A 317 -0.29 -20.71 -0.07
N THR A 318 -0.22 -19.78 0.88
CA THR A 318 -1.35 -19.47 1.76
C THR A 318 -1.70 -17.98 1.82
N LEU A 319 -2.95 -17.73 2.19
CA LEU A 319 -3.39 -16.46 2.78
C LEU A 319 -3.58 -16.65 4.28
N SER A 320 -3.09 -15.69 5.07
CA SER A 320 -3.33 -15.58 6.49
C SER A 320 -4.44 -14.56 6.76
N PHE A 321 -5.41 -14.90 7.61
CA PHE A 321 -6.48 -14.02 8.07
C PHE A 321 -6.22 -13.67 9.53
N ILE A 322 -6.02 -12.39 9.80
CA ILE A 322 -5.67 -11.85 11.12
C ILE A 322 -6.88 -11.08 11.66
N ASP A 323 -7.36 -11.45 12.85
CA ASP A 323 -8.38 -10.70 13.57
C ASP A 323 -7.75 -9.48 14.27
N VAL A 324 -8.34 -8.30 14.05
CA VAL A 324 -7.77 -7.02 14.51
C VAL A 324 -7.91 -6.84 16.02
N ASP A 325 -8.96 -7.37 16.66
CA ASP A 325 -9.14 -7.27 18.11
C ASP A 325 -8.09 -8.09 18.85
N LEU A 326 -7.88 -9.32 18.39
CA LEU A 326 -6.85 -10.20 18.93
C LEU A 326 -5.44 -9.63 18.69
N ALA A 327 -5.16 -9.21 17.45
CA ALA A 327 -3.86 -8.66 17.08
C ALA A 327 -3.50 -7.39 17.88
N ALA A 328 -4.48 -6.52 18.15
CA ALA A 328 -4.28 -5.29 18.92
C ALA A 328 -3.82 -5.52 20.37
N THR A 329 -4.05 -6.73 20.90
CA THR A 329 -3.60 -7.14 22.24
C THR A 329 -2.36 -8.02 22.22
N GLY A 330 -1.84 -8.34 21.03
CA GLY A 330 -0.73 -9.28 20.87
C GLY A 330 -1.11 -10.72 21.18
N ASP A 331 -2.37 -11.10 20.98
CA ASP A 331 -2.85 -12.45 21.20
C ASP A 331 -2.17 -13.42 20.20
N PRO A 332 -1.57 -14.54 20.65
CA PRO A 332 -0.92 -15.51 19.76
C PRO A 332 -1.90 -16.20 18.79
N ASP A 333 -3.20 -16.20 19.08
CA ASP A 333 -4.24 -16.79 18.24
C ASP A 333 -4.85 -15.76 17.27
N ALA A 334 -4.20 -14.60 17.07
CA ALA A 334 -4.69 -13.55 16.18
C ALA A 334 -4.77 -13.97 14.70
N GLU A 335 -3.95 -14.92 14.26
CA GLU A 335 -4.15 -15.57 12.95
C GLU A 335 -5.28 -16.61 13.05
N VAL A 336 -6.49 -16.15 12.79
CA VAL A 336 -7.72 -16.96 12.95
C VAL A 336 -7.95 -17.97 11.83
N ALA A 337 -7.31 -17.78 10.67
CA ALA A 337 -7.32 -18.78 9.61
C ALA A 337 -6.10 -18.67 8.69
N ARG A 338 -5.67 -19.81 8.14
CA ARG A 338 -4.68 -19.91 7.08
C ARG A 338 -5.22 -20.79 5.95
N VAL A 339 -5.30 -20.25 4.75
CA VAL A 339 -6.01 -20.87 3.62
C VAL A 339 -5.06 -21.10 2.46
N LEU A 340 -5.01 -22.31 1.92
CA LEU A 340 -4.23 -22.62 0.71
C LEU A 340 -4.82 -21.92 -0.52
N VAL A 341 -3.96 -21.44 -1.42
CA VAL A 341 -4.37 -20.77 -2.66
C VAL A 341 -3.70 -21.41 -3.86
N GLY A 342 -4.49 -21.72 -4.89
CA GLY A 342 -4.02 -22.33 -6.13
C GLY A 342 -3.67 -23.81 -6.03
N THR A 343 -3.85 -24.42 -4.86
CA THR A 343 -3.57 -25.83 -4.59
C THR A 343 -4.37 -26.32 -3.37
N ASP A 344 -4.65 -27.63 -3.32
CA ASP A 344 -5.13 -28.33 -2.11
C ASP A 344 -3.98 -29.08 -1.39
N ASP A 345 -2.80 -29.12 -1.99
CA ASP A 345 -1.60 -29.76 -1.43
C ASP A 345 -0.70 -28.70 -0.77
N PRO A 346 -0.47 -28.77 0.56
CA PRO A 346 0.37 -27.81 1.28
C PRO A 346 1.84 -27.84 0.87
N GLN A 347 2.31 -28.86 0.13
CA GLN A 347 3.68 -28.95 -0.38
C GLN A 347 3.86 -28.26 -1.74
N VAL A 348 2.77 -27.91 -2.44
CA VAL A 348 2.83 -27.24 -3.74
C VAL A 348 2.96 -25.74 -3.54
N GLN A 349 4.04 -25.15 -4.04
CA GLN A 349 4.26 -23.71 -4.00
C GLN A 349 3.42 -23.00 -5.05
N THR A 350 2.77 -21.88 -4.70
CA THR A 350 1.87 -21.14 -5.62
C THR A 350 2.14 -19.64 -5.66
N HIS A 351 2.96 -19.11 -4.75
CA HIS A 351 3.43 -17.72 -4.74
C HIS A 351 2.28 -16.68 -4.80
N PRO A 352 1.35 -16.68 -3.83
CA PRO A 352 0.32 -15.66 -3.77
C PRO A 352 0.95 -14.28 -3.50
N LEU A 353 0.55 -13.27 -4.28
CA LEU A 353 1.17 -11.94 -4.21
C LEU A 353 0.30 -10.90 -3.50
N ILE A 354 -0.93 -10.68 -3.97
CA ILE A 354 -1.79 -9.59 -3.50
C ILE A 354 -3.19 -10.13 -3.25
N PRO A 355 -3.68 -10.13 -2.00
CA PRO A 355 -5.08 -10.34 -1.72
C PRO A 355 -5.87 -9.06 -2.03
N SER A 356 -7.10 -9.22 -2.53
CA SER A 356 -8.04 -8.13 -2.71
C SER A 356 -9.39 -8.55 -2.15
N VAL A 357 -10.08 -7.61 -1.52
CA VAL A 357 -11.42 -7.78 -0.96
C VAL A 357 -12.28 -6.60 -1.36
N THR A 358 -13.54 -6.86 -1.64
CA THR A 358 -14.56 -5.89 -2.06
C THR A 358 -15.68 -5.80 -1.05
#